data_AF-U9T0Z0-F1
#
_entry.id   AF-U9T0Z0-F1
#
_cell.length_a   1.000
_cell.length_b   1.000
_cell.length_c   1.000
_cell.angle_alpha   90.00
_cell.angle_beta   90.00
_cell.angle_gamma   90.00
#
_symmetry.space_group_name_H-M   'P 1'
#
loop_
_entity.id
_entity.type
_entity.pdbx_description
1 polymer ?
#
loop_
_entity_poly.entity_id
_entity_poly.type
_entity_poly.pdbx_seq_one_letter_code
_entity_poly.pdbx_strand_id
1 'polypeptide(L)'
;MNSNTNNLDKLSLPTQYTSLINFMSKLAIDIGFTYYSTMMTIRSIDDFPINWEDFENEHSMILSQADFLFNEKLIGSYHQTLDIRKEFDNLIEDEKNKFTEKNSESVKNYNLNLANSLWQVHVSPGLTADSLFEDYNEFNNALDSFMQEYTNKSFTGSEAMDIYNQYKDDKTESALETLDKMFKLRDATKAVKDAHQELIDQINQSQERLNLLLSEKYQEEFEYNEQIEELISKIDELTLQLSN
;
A
#
# COMPACT_ATOMS: atom_id res chain seq x y z
N MET A 1 -74.04 33.62 41.67
CA MET A 1 -73.25 33.25 42.85
C MET A 1 -72.19 32.26 42.40
N ASN A 2 -70.94 32.73 42.40
CA ASN A 2 -69.74 31.91 42.30
C ASN A 2 -69.69 30.95 43.49
N SER A 3 -69.32 29.69 43.24
CA SER A 3 -68.37 28.96 44.08
C SER A 3 -67.78 27.78 43.30
N ASN A 4 -66.64 28.09 42.69
CA ASN A 4 -65.41 27.30 42.68
C ASN A 4 -65.46 25.84 42.22
N THR A 5 -65.12 25.69 40.93
CA THR A 5 -63.96 24.91 40.48
C THR A 5 -63.18 24.18 41.59
N ASN A 6 -63.41 22.88 41.73
CA ASN A 6 -62.39 21.97 42.27
C ASN A 6 -62.20 20.86 41.25
N ASN A 7 -61.58 21.21 40.12
CA ASN A 7 -60.76 20.27 39.34
C ASN A 7 -59.54 19.90 40.18
N LEU A 8 -59.78 19.22 41.30
CA LEU A 8 -58.75 18.45 41.96
C LEU A 8 -58.81 17.08 41.27
N ASP A 9 -58.19 17.00 40.08
CA ASP A 9 -57.61 15.76 39.58
C ASP A 9 -56.64 15.31 40.67
N LYS A 10 -57.17 14.57 41.65
CA LYS A 10 -56.41 14.07 42.79
C LYS A 10 -55.38 13.10 42.23
N LEU A 11 -54.16 13.59 42.04
CA LEU A 11 -52.96 12.76 41.94
C LEU A 11 -53.02 11.73 43.05
N SER A 12 -53.30 10.48 42.69
CA SER A 12 -53.27 9.38 43.64
C SER A 12 -51.80 9.10 44.01
N LEU A 13 -51.54 8.70 45.26
CA LEU A 13 -50.19 8.31 45.71
C LEU A 13 -49.50 7.31 44.76
N PRO A 14 -50.20 6.29 44.20
CA PRO A 14 -49.65 5.43 43.14
C PRO A 14 -49.16 6.20 41.91
N THR A 15 -49.92 7.19 41.43
CA THR A 15 -49.56 8.01 40.26
C THR A 15 -48.31 8.86 40.53
N GLN A 16 -48.16 9.38 41.75
CA GLN A 16 -46.98 10.14 42.16
C GLN A 16 -45.73 9.26 42.25
N TYR A 17 -45.86 8.06 42.79
CA TYR A 17 -44.76 7.10 42.90
C TYR A 17 -44.29 6.62 41.51
N THR A 18 -45.21 6.31 40.60
CA THR A 18 -44.88 5.98 39.20
C THR A 18 -44.21 7.17 38.48
N SER A 19 -44.68 8.39 38.71
CA SER A 19 -44.07 9.58 38.10
C SER A 19 -42.63 9.82 38.59
N LEU A 20 -42.38 9.60 39.89
CA LEU A 20 -41.05 9.69 40.47
C LEU A 20 -40.12 8.60 39.91
N ILE A 21 -40.59 7.35 39.81
CA ILE A 21 -39.82 6.25 39.18
C ILE A 21 -39.45 6.62 37.75
N ASN A 22 -40.40 7.10 36.94
CA ASN A 22 -40.13 7.48 35.56
C ASN A 22 -39.12 8.63 35.45
N PHE A 23 -39.23 9.64 36.31
CA PHE A 23 -38.26 10.75 36.35
C PHE A 23 -36.85 10.27 36.71
N MET A 24 -36.73 9.48 37.79
CA MET A 24 -35.45 8.96 38.25
C MET A 24 -34.84 7.97 37.25
N SER A 25 -35.67 7.19 36.55
CA SER A 25 -35.24 6.27 35.49
C SER A 25 -34.59 7.01 34.32
N LYS A 26 -35.21 8.10 33.85
CA LYS A 26 -34.63 8.95 32.81
C LYS A 26 -33.33 9.60 33.27
N LEU A 27 -33.32 10.13 34.49
CA LEU A 27 -32.10 10.71 35.07
C LEU A 27 -30.97 9.68 35.19
N ALA A 28 -31.28 8.43 35.54
CA ALA A 28 -30.32 7.33 35.60
C ALA A 28 -29.72 7.03 34.22
N ILE A 29 -30.57 6.90 33.19
CA ILE A 29 -30.13 6.73 31.79
C ILE A 29 -29.24 7.88 31.38
N ASP A 30 -29.71 9.12 31.54
CA ASP A 30 -28.99 10.32 31.10
C ASP A 30 -27.59 10.41 31.74
N ILE A 31 -27.46 10.15 33.04
CA ILE A 31 -26.17 10.22 33.74
C ILE A 31 -25.24 9.11 33.28
N GLY A 32 -25.70 7.86 33.27
CA GLY A 32 -24.86 6.72 32.87
C GLY A 32 -24.41 6.84 31.42
N PHE A 33 -25.34 7.16 30.52
CA PHE A 33 -25.05 7.27 29.09
C PHE A 33 -24.15 8.47 28.78
N THR A 34 -24.43 9.63 29.38
CA THR A 34 -23.58 10.81 29.19
C THR A 34 -22.16 10.54 29.66
N TYR A 35 -21.98 9.86 30.79
CA TYR A 35 -20.65 9.48 31.27
C TYR A 35 -19.95 8.59 30.24
N TYR A 36 -20.62 7.52 29.79
CA TYR A 36 -20.07 6.59 28.81
C TYR A 36 -19.64 7.29 27.51
N SER A 37 -20.58 8.00 26.87
CA SER A 37 -20.35 8.68 25.59
C SER A 37 -19.26 9.75 25.70
N THR A 38 -19.22 10.50 26.81
CA THR A 38 -18.18 11.52 27.04
C THR A 38 -16.79 10.89 27.16
N MET A 39 -16.65 9.85 27.98
CA MET A 39 -15.36 9.20 28.19
C MET A 39 -14.85 8.51 26.92
N MET A 40 -15.73 7.81 26.19
CA MET A 40 -15.38 7.21 24.90
C MET A 40 -15.03 8.28 23.86
N THR A 41 -15.72 9.42 23.86
CA THR A 41 -15.41 10.54 22.96
C THR A 41 -14.00 11.07 23.20
N ILE A 42 -13.63 11.32 24.45
CA ILE A 42 -12.29 11.79 24.84
C ILE A 42 -11.23 10.80 24.33
N ARG A 43 -11.40 9.51 24.61
CA ARG A 43 -10.51 8.45 24.10
C ARG A 43 -10.40 8.45 22.57
N SER A 44 -11.52 8.63 21.87
CA SER A 44 -11.55 8.60 20.41
C SER A 44 -10.87 9.78 19.73
N ILE A 45 -10.63 10.88 20.44
CA ILE A 45 -9.95 12.07 19.90
C ILE A 45 -8.45 11.91 20.07
N ASP A 46 -8.02 11.45 21.24
CA ASP A 46 -6.60 11.46 21.62
C ASP A 46 -5.86 10.20 21.16
N ASP A 47 -6.53 9.04 21.17
CA ASP A 47 -5.85 7.75 21.15
C ASP A 47 -6.07 6.92 19.87
N PHE A 48 -7.00 7.28 18.98
CA PHE A 48 -7.29 6.45 17.78
C PHE A 48 -6.18 6.55 16.72
N PRO A 49 -5.78 5.42 16.07
CA PRO A 49 -6.24 4.06 16.29
C PRO A 49 -5.67 3.41 17.57
N ILE A 50 -6.51 2.63 18.25
CA ILE A 50 -6.14 1.84 19.43
C ILE A 50 -6.14 0.35 19.06
N ASN A 51 -5.25 -0.44 19.67
CA ASN A 51 -5.31 -1.90 19.57
C ASN A 51 -6.65 -2.42 20.11
N TRP A 52 -7.22 -3.45 19.47
CA TRP A 52 -8.48 -4.05 19.88
C TRP A 52 -8.50 -4.55 21.34
N GLU A 53 -7.39 -5.08 21.85
CA GLU A 53 -7.31 -5.51 23.25
C GLU A 53 -7.47 -4.33 24.21
N ASP A 54 -6.73 -3.25 23.96
CA ASP A 54 -6.79 -2.03 24.75
C ASP A 54 -8.17 -1.34 24.61
N PHE A 55 -8.74 -1.34 23.40
CA PHE A 55 -10.07 -0.80 23.14
C PHE A 55 -11.15 -1.51 23.97
N GLU A 56 -11.16 -2.85 23.99
CA GLU A 56 -12.16 -3.62 24.77
C GLU A 56 -11.94 -3.48 26.29
N ASN A 57 -10.68 -3.36 26.73
CA ASN A 57 -10.36 -3.11 28.14
C ASN A 57 -10.87 -1.74 28.60
N GLU A 58 -10.58 -0.68 27.85
CA GLU A 58 -11.05 0.68 28.13
C GLU A 58 -12.59 0.74 28.08
N HIS A 59 -13.20 0.12 27.06
CA HIS A 59 -14.64 0.02 26.95
C HIS A 59 -15.26 -0.63 28.19
N SER A 60 -14.70 -1.76 28.64
CA SER A 60 -15.19 -2.50 29.81
C SER A 60 -15.07 -1.67 31.10
N MET A 61 -13.97 -0.93 31.26
CA MET A 61 -13.77 -0.05 32.41
C MET A 61 -14.78 1.11 32.43
N ILE A 62 -14.95 1.79 31.29
CA ILE A 62 -15.86 2.93 31.16
C ILE A 62 -17.31 2.46 31.35
N LEU A 63 -17.70 1.33 30.75
CA LEU A 63 -19.02 0.75 30.91
C LEU A 63 -19.32 0.40 32.36
N SER A 64 -18.38 -0.25 33.06
CA SER A 64 -18.55 -0.59 34.48
C SER A 64 -18.88 0.65 35.34
N GLN A 65 -18.20 1.77 35.07
CA GLN A 65 -18.46 3.02 35.79
C GLN A 65 -19.79 3.68 35.37
N ALA A 66 -20.16 3.61 34.08
CA ALA A 66 -21.46 4.07 33.60
C ALA A 66 -22.61 3.27 34.23
N ASP A 67 -22.48 1.95 34.28
CA ASP A 67 -23.40 1.02 34.94
C ASP A 67 -23.54 1.33 36.43
N PHE A 68 -22.44 1.60 37.12
CA PHE A 68 -22.47 2.01 38.52
C PHE A 68 -23.31 3.28 38.71
N LEU A 69 -23.06 4.32 37.91
CA LEU A 69 -23.77 5.60 38.00
C LEU A 69 -25.26 5.46 37.65
N PHE A 70 -25.59 4.65 36.65
CA PHE A 70 -26.96 4.31 36.28
C PHE A 70 -27.68 3.63 37.46
N ASN A 71 -27.09 2.59 38.05
CA ASN A 71 -27.71 1.84 39.14
C ASN A 71 -27.83 2.66 40.43
N GLU A 72 -26.92 3.60 40.70
CA GLU A 72 -26.99 4.47 41.88
C GLU A 72 -28.23 5.37 41.86
N LYS A 73 -28.72 5.76 40.67
CA LYS A 73 -29.88 6.64 40.50
C LYS A 73 -31.18 5.89 40.24
N LEU A 74 -31.10 4.62 39.85
CA LEU A 74 -32.26 3.81 39.55
C LEU A 74 -33.05 3.48 40.82
N ILE A 75 -34.34 3.76 40.82
CA ILE A 75 -35.26 3.42 41.92
C ILE A 75 -36.42 2.57 41.42
N GLY A 76 -36.88 1.65 42.27
CA GLY A 76 -37.97 0.73 41.95
C GLY A 76 -37.55 -0.72 42.11
N SER A 77 -38.52 -1.63 42.05
CA SER A 77 -38.23 -3.07 42.00
C SER A 77 -37.70 -3.48 40.63
N TYR A 78 -36.99 -4.60 40.57
CA TYR A 78 -36.47 -5.16 39.32
C TYR A 78 -37.51 -5.24 38.19
N HIS A 79 -38.75 -5.62 38.50
CA HIS A 79 -39.82 -5.74 37.49
C HIS A 79 -40.26 -4.37 36.96
N GLN A 80 -40.14 -3.32 37.76
CA GLN A 80 -40.52 -1.96 37.37
C GLN A 80 -39.45 -1.28 36.53
N THR A 81 -38.18 -1.69 36.67
CA THR A 81 -37.04 -1.06 36.03
C THR A 81 -36.46 -1.88 34.89
N LEU A 82 -37.00 -3.06 34.60
CA LEU A 82 -36.49 -3.96 33.57
C LEU A 82 -36.43 -3.31 32.18
N ASP A 83 -37.50 -2.62 31.78
CA ASP A 83 -37.53 -1.98 30.46
C ASP A 83 -36.60 -0.78 30.38
N ILE A 84 -36.42 -0.06 31.50
CA ILE A 84 -35.43 1.04 31.63
C ILE A 84 -34.01 0.51 31.50
N ARG A 85 -33.71 -0.64 32.12
CA ARG A 85 -32.40 -1.29 32.00
C ARG A 85 -32.11 -1.68 30.55
N LYS A 86 -33.09 -2.27 29.85
CA LYS A 86 -32.95 -2.60 28.42
C LYS A 86 -32.73 -1.36 27.56
N GLU A 87 -33.44 -0.27 27.84
CA GLU A 87 -33.24 1.00 27.14
C GLU A 87 -31.81 1.52 27.32
N PHE A 88 -31.29 1.49 28.56
CA PHE A 88 -29.90 1.84 28.84
C PHE A 88 -28.90 0.95 28.09
N ASP A 89 -29.05 -0.37 28.20
CA ASP A 89 -28.13 -1.33 27.56
C ASP A 89 -28.12 -1.16 26.04
N ASN A 90 -29.28 -0.91 25.41
CA ASN A 90 -29.38 -0.64 23.97
C ASN A 90 -28.66 0.67 23.57
N LEU A 91 -28.82 1.75 24.34
CA LEU A 91 -28.14 3.02 24.07
C LEU A 91 -26.62 2.87 24.14
N ILE A 92 -26.14 2.14 25.15
CA ILE A 92 -24.71 1.82 25.28
C ILE A 92 -24.22 1.01 24.08
N GLU A 93 -24.95 -0.02 23.68
CA GLU A 93 -24.55 -0.89 22.56
C GLU A 93 -24.52 -0.11 21.23
N ASP A 94 -25.54 0.70 20.96
CA ASP A 94 -25.58 1.57 19.77
C ASP A 94 -24.38 2.54 19.73
N GLU A 95 -24.02 3.11 20.88
CA GLU A 95 -22.89 4.02 20.98
C GLU A 95 -21.54 3.29 20.89
N LYS A 96 -21.42 2.10 21.51
CA LYS A 96 -20.25 1.22 21.37
C LYS A 96 -19.98 0.94 19.90
N ASN A 97 -21.00 0.54 19.16
CA ASN A 97 -20.88 0.19 17.75
C ASN A 97 -20.31 1.34 16.91
N LYS A 98 -20.70 2.60 17.18
CA LYS A 98 -20.11 3.77 16.50
C LYS A 98 -18.62 3.92 16.79
N PHE A 99 -18.19 3.72 18.03
CA PHE A 99 -16.78 3.81 18.39
C PHE A 99 -15.97 2.64 17.83
N THR A 100 -16.55 1.44 17.78
CA THR A 100 -15.98 0.27 17.14
C THR A 100 -15.76 0.51 15.64
N GLU A 101 -16.78 1.02 14.94
CA GLU A 101 -16.68 1.38 13.51
C GLU A 101 -15.59 2.43 13.27
N LYS A 102 -15.57 3.48 14.09
CA LYS A 102 -14.56 4.55 14.00
C LYS A 102 -13.14 4.01 14.26
N ASN A 103 -12.94 3.14 15.25
CA ASN A 103 -11.63 2.56 15.53
C ASN A 103 -11.19 1.63 14.39
N SER A 104 -12.11 0.78 13.90
CA SER A 104 -11.87 -0.10 12.76
C SER A 104 -11.44 0.67 11.52
N GLU A 105 -12.12 1.78 11.19
CA GLU A 105 -11.74 2.65 10.08
C GLU A 105 -10.35 3.27 10.27
N SER A 106 -10.05 3.77 11.48
CA SER A 106 -8.73 4.31 11.81
C SER A 106 -7.62 3.25 11.70
N VAL A 107 -7.85 2.03 12.21
CA VAL A 107 -6.91 0.89 12.14
C VAL A 107 -6.66 0.51 10.68
N LYS A 108 -7.73 0.38 9.89
CA LYS A 108 -7.64 0.09 8.45
C LYS A 108 -6.82 1.14 7.72
N ASN A 109 -7.10 2.42 7.95
CA ASN A 109 -6.38 3.52 7.30
C ASN A 109 -4.89 3.55 7.68
N TYR A 110 -4.57 3.35 8.97
CA TYR A 110 -3.18 3.24 9.42
C TYR A 110 -2.46 2.08 8.73
N ASN A 111 -3.04 0.88 8.78
CA ASN A 111 -2.44 -0.32 8.21
C ASN A 111 -2.26 -0.19 6.69
N LEU A 112 -3.23 0.41 5.98
CA LEU A 112 -3.13 0.62 4.54
C LEU A 112 -2.01 1.62 4.19
N ASN A 113 -1.89 2.71 4.95
CA ASN A 113 -0.81 3.68 4.76
C ASN A 113 0.56 3.06 5.05
N LEU A 114 0.66 2.27 6.12
CA LEU A 114 1.86 1.50 6.44
C LEU A 114 2.24 0.56 5.29
N ALA A 115 1.31 -0.28 4.82
CA ALA A 115 1.54 -1.21 3.71
C ALA A 115 2.00 -0.47 2.45
N ASN A 116 1.32 0.62 2.08
CA ASN A 116 1.72 1.46 0.95
C ASN A 116 3.15 1.97 1.10
N SER A 117 3.50 2.55 2.25
CA SER A 117 4.85 3.08 2.48
C SER A 117 5.92 2.00 2.41
N LEU A 118 5.70 0.84 3.05
CA LEU A 118 6.63 -0.27 3.04
C LEU A 118 6.79 -0.86 1.63
N TRP A 119 5.70 -0.95 0.86
CA TRP A 119 5.75 -1.40 -0.53
C TRP A 119 6.55 -0.47 -1.42
N GLN A 120 6.46 0.85 -1.20
CA GLN A 120 7.27 1.84 -1.91
C GLN A 120 8.75 1.77 -1.54
N VAL A 121 9.09 1.29 -0.35
CA VAL A 121 10.47 1.14 0.11
C VAL A 121 11.08 -0.17 -0.39
N HIS A 122 10.38 -1.29 -0.23
CA HIS A 122 10.95 -2.62 -0.45
C HIS A 122 10.74 -3.14 -1.87
N VAL A 123 9.55 -2.98 -2.44
CA VAL A 123 9.16 -3.70 -3.67
C VAL A 123 9.16 -2.80 -4.90
N SER A 124 8.50 -1.64 -4.82
CA SER A 124 8.29 -0.75 -5.98
C SER A 124 9.57 -0.32 -6.70
N PRO A 125 10.70 -0.01 -6.00
CA PRO A 125 11.93 0.40 -6.68
C PRO A 125 12.45 -0.68 -7.62
N GLY A 126 12.33 -1.95 -7.22
CA GLY A 126 12.77 -3.11 -8.00
C GLY A 126 11.94 -3.44 -9.22
N LEU A 127 10.83 -2.72 -9.46
CA LEU A 127 9.93 -2.90 -10.61
C LEU A 127 10.15 -1.87 -11.72
N THR A 128 11.21 -1.05 -11.63
CA THR A 128 11.55 -0.02 -12.62
C THR A 128 12.76 -0.43 -13.45
N ALA A 129 12.95 0.17 -14.64
CA ALA A 129 14.05 -0.20 -15.52
C ALA A 129 15.45 0.11 -14.93
N ASP A 130 15.57 1.18 -14.14
CA ASP A 130 16.86 1.67 -13.62
C ASP A 130 17.38 0.84 -12.44
N SER A 131 16.47 0.23 -11.67
CA SER A 131 16.78 -0.56 -10.48
C SER A 131 16.04 -1.89 -10.48
N LEU A 132 15.80 -2.47 -11.65
CA LEU A 132 15.08 -3.72 -11.81
C LEU A 132 15.74 -4.83 -10.99
N PHE A 133 14.94 -5.65 -10.30
CA PHE A 133 15.43 -6.86 -9.66
C PHE A 133 16.24 -7.72 -10.66
N GLU A 134 17.27 -8.40 -10.20
CA GLU A 134 18.10 -9.25 -11.07
C GLU A 134 17.31 -10.50 -11.52
N ASP A 135 16.60 -11.11 -10.57
CA ASP A 135 15.82 -12.33 -10.73
C ASP A 135 14.60 -12.37 -9.78
N TYR A 136 13.83 -13.46 -9.86
CA TYR A 136 12.68 -13.67 -8.98
C TYR A 136 13.06 -13.93 -7.52
N ASN A 137 14.29 -14.38 -7.22
CA ASN A 137 14.72 -14.60 -5.83
C ASN A 137 14.92 -13.27 -5.12
N GLU A 138 15.50 -12.28 -5.78
CA GLU A 138 15.65 -10.93 -5.24
C GLU A 138 14.28 -10.28 -4.99
N PHE A 139 13.35 -10.42 -5.94
CA PHE A 139 11.96 -10.00 -5.75
C PHE A 139 11.31 -10.68 -4.54
N ASN A 140 11.45 -12.00 -4.40
CA ASN A 140 10.87 -12.74 -3.28
C ASN A 140 11.49 -12.31 -1.93
N ASN A 141 12.79 -12.06 -1.88
CA ASN A 141 13.46 -11.55 -0.67
C ASN A 141 12.94 -10.15 -0.28
N ALA A 142 12.70 -9.28 -1.25
CA ALA A 142 12.10 -7.98 -1.02
C ALA A 142 10.65 -8.09 -0.52
N LEU A 143 9.87 -9.01 -1.10
CA LEU A 143 8.50 -9.30 -0.67
C LEU A 143 8.47 -9.85 0.76
N ASP A 144 9.38 -10.76 1.12
CA ASP A 144 9.48 -11.31 2.48
C ASP A 144 9.84 -10.22 3.49
N SER A 145 10.79 -9.34 3.13
CA SER A 145 11.17 -8.19 3.96
C SER A 145 9.99 -7.24 4.19
N PHE A 146 9.25 -6.93 3.13
CA PHE A 146 8.00 -6.17 3.20
C PHE A 146 6.97 -6.83 4.14
N MET A 147 6.70 -8.13 3.96
CA MET A 147 5.69 -8.86 4.72
C MET A 147 6.04 -8.98 6.19
N GLN A 148 7.31 -9.25 6.49
CA GLN A 148 7.80 -9.33 7.86
C GLN A 148 7.70 -7.97 8.55
N GLU A 149 8.14 -6.90 7.89
CA GLU A 149 8.09 -5.56 8.48
C GLU A 149 6.66 -5.07 8.68
N TYR A 150 5.76 -5.34 7.72
CA TYR A 150 4.34 -5.04 7.87
C TYR A 150 3.74 -5.77 9.08
N THR A 151 3.95 -7.09 9.16
CA THR A 151 3.43 -7.91 10.26
C THR A 151 3.90 -7.39 11.63
N ASN A 152 5.16 -6.95 11.73
CA ASN A 152 5.73 -6.46 12.98
C ASN A 152 5.22 -5.07 13.40
N LYS A 153 4.80 -4.22 12.43
CA LYS A 153 4.45 -2.81 12.67
C LYS A 153 2.96 -2.51 12.57
N SER A 154 2.19 -3.41 11.96
CA SER A 154 0.75 -3.26 11.81
C SER A 154 0.02 -3.38 13.15
N PHE A 155 -1.11 -2.70 13.28
CA PHE A 155 -2.08 -3.06 14.30
C PHE A 155 -2.65 -4.44 13.99
N THR A 156 -2.90 -5.25 15.00
CA THR A 156 -3.54 -6.56 14.85
C THR A 156 -5.05 -6.42 14.64
N GLY A 157 -5.66 -7.32 13.88
CA GLY A 157 -7.11 -7.31 13.62
C GLY A 157 -7.46 -7.90 12.26
N SER A 158 -8.75 -8.03 11.97
CA SER A 158 -9.22 -8.46 10.65
C SER A 158 -8.83 -7.48 9.55
N GLU A 159 -8.81 -6.18 9.85
CA GLU A 159 -8.44 -5.12 8.91
C GLU A 159 -6.99 -5.27 8.45
N ALA A 160 -6.10 -5.64 9.38
CA ALA A 160 -4.70 -5.88 9.09
C ALA A 160 -4.50 -7.08 8.17
N MET A 161 -5.29 -8.14 8.42
CA MET A 161 -5.26 -9.37 7.64
C MET A 161 -5.83 -9.17 6.23
N ASP A 162 -6.89 -8.39 6.10
CA ASP A 162 -7.48 -8.04 4.79
C ASP A 162 -6.45 -7.31 3.92
N ILE A 163 -5.74 -6.33 4.50
CA ILE A 163 -4.67 -5.60 3.80
C ILE A 163 -3.49 -6.53 3.50
N TYR A 164 -3.09 -7.39 4.45
CA TYR A 164 -2.04 -8.37 4.23
C TYR A 164 -2.34 -9.26 3.02
N ASN A 165 -3.56 -9.81 2.96
CA ASN A 165 -3.99 -10.67 1.85
C ASN A 165 -4.07 -9.89 0.53
N GLN A 166 -4.59 -8.67 0.54
CA GLN A 166 -4.61 -7.81 -0.64
C GLN A 166 -3.19 -7.59 -1.23
N TYR A 167 -2.20 -7.38 -0.36
CA TYR A 167 -0.83 -7.24 -0.83
C TYR A 167 -0.20 -8.56 -1.23
N LYS A 168 -0.47 -9.63 -0.47
CA LYS A 168 0.07 -10.97 -0.74
C LYS A 168 -0.37 -11.51 -2.08
N ASP A 169 -1.64 -11.32 -2.41
CA ASP A 169 -2.26 -11.92 -3.59
C ASP A 169 -2.27 -10.89 -4.73
N ASP A 170 -3.18 -9.92 -4.70
CA ASP A 170 -3.43 -9.00 -5.83
C ASP A 170 -2.20 -8.15 -6.20
N LYS A 171 -1.52 -7.56 -5.22
CA LYS A 171 -0.37 -6.68 -5.50
C LYS A 171 0.86 -7.48 -5.94
N THR A 172 1.08 -8.64 -5.36
CA THR A 172 2.17 -9.54 -5.79
C THR A 172 1.96 -10.02 -7.22
N GLU A 173 0.74 -10.43 -7.58
CA GLU A 173 0.43 -10.84 -8.95
C GLU A 173 0.70 -9.71 -9.95
N SER A 174 0.21 -8.50 -9.67
CA SER A 174 0.47 -7.33 -10.51
C SER A 174 1.96 -6.96 -10.62
N ALA A 175 2.72 -7.14 -9.53
CA ALA A 175 4.17 -6.93 -9.52
C ALA A 175 4.90 -7.97 -10.37
N LEU A 176 4.53 -9.24 -10.26
CA LEU A 176 5.10 -10.32 -11.07
C LEU A 176 4.84 -10.10 -12.56
N GLU A 177 3.63 -9.70 -12.96
CA GLU A 177 3.34 -9.35 -14.36
C GLU A 177 4.22 -8.20 -14.87
N THR A 178 4.48 -7.21 -14.02
CA THR A 178 5.35 -6.08 -14.34
C THR A 178 6.79 -6.55 -14.50
N LEU A 179 7.26 -7.39 -13.58
CA LEU A 179 8.60 -7.96 -13.59
C LEU A 179 8.84 -8.81 -14.84
N ASP A 180 7.88 -9.66 -15.22
CA ASP A 180 7.91 -10.47 -16.44
C ASP A 180 8.09 -9.63 -17.70
N LYS A 181 7.35 -8.51 -17.79
CA LYS A 181 7.45 -7.58 -18.93
C LYS A 181 8.83 -6.92 -18.97
N MET A 182 9.34 -6.52 -17.80
CA MET A 182 10.64 -5.88 -17.68
C MET A 182 11.80 -6.84 -18.00
N PHE A 183 11.74 -8.10 -17.57
CA PHE A 183 12.74 -9.11 -17.95
C PHE A 183 12.76 -9.36 -19.46
N LYS A 184 11.59 -9.52 -20.08
CA LYS A 184 11.51 -9.65 -21.55
C LYS A 184 12.11 -8.45 -22.26
N LEU A 185 11.85 -7.24 -21.77
CA LEU A 185 12.41 -6.00 -22.34
C LEU A 185 13.93 -5.92 -22.16
N ARG A 186 14.44 -6.27 -20.97
CA ARG A 186 15.88 -6.32 -20.68
C ARG A 186 16.59 -7.29 -21.61
N ASP A 187 16.06 -8.50 -21.76
CA ASP A 187 16.64 -9.56 -22.57
C ASP A 187 16.61 -9.19 -24.07
N ALA A 188 15.51 -8.60 -24.54
CA ALA A 188 15.41 -8.07 -25.90
C ALA A 188 16.41 -6.93 -26.15
N THR A 189 16.55 -6.00 -25.19
CA THR A 189 17.51 -4.89 -25.29
C THR A 189 18.94 -5.40 -25.35
N LYS A 190 19.26 -6.42 -24.54
CA LYS A 190 20.57 -7.08 -24.57
C LYS A 190 20.82 -7.76 -25.92
N ALA A 191 19.86 -8.52 -26.44
CA ALA A 191 19.99 -9.16 -27.76
C ALA A 191 20.18 -8.14 -28.89
N VAL A 192 19.48 -7.01 -28.85
CA VAL A 192 19.67 -5.92 -29.82
C VAL A 192 21.07 -5.31 -29.69
N LYS A 193 21.56 -5.08 -28.47
CA LYS A 193 22.91 -4.55 -28.24
C LYS A 193 23.98 -5.51 -28.76
N ASP A 194 23.85 -6.80 -28.48
CA ASP A 194 24.79 -7.83 -28.90
C ASP A 194 24.81 -7.93 -30.44
N ALA A 195 23.65 -7.92 -31.10
CA ALA A 195 23.56 -7.92 -32.55
C ALA A 195 24.14 -6.65 -33.20
N HIS A 196 23.96 -5.48 -32.58
CA HIS A 196 24.60 -4.24 -33.05
C HIS A 196 26.13 -4.32 -32.93
N GLN A 197 26.64 -4.90 -31.84
CA GLN A 197 28.08 -5.08 -31.67
C GLN A 197 28.65 -6.03 -32.73
N GLU A 198 27.99 -7.16 -33.00
CA GLU A 198 28.40 -8.08 -34.08
C GLU A 198 28.41 -7.39 -35.45
N LEU A 199 27.43 -6.54 -35.74
CA LEU A 199 27.37 -5.79 -36.99
C LEU A 199 28.50 -4.77 -37.12
N ILE A 200 28.85 -4.08 -36.02
CA ILE A 200 30.02 -3.19 -35.97
C ILE A 200 31.30 -3.98 -36.24
N ASP A 201 31.46 -5.14 -35.61
CA ASP A 201 32.64 -5.98 -35.78
C ASP A 201 32.77 -6.49 -37.23
N GLN A 202 31.65 -6.88 -37.86
CA GLN A 202 31.62 -7.25 -39.28
C GLN A 202 31.99 -6.09 -40.21
N ILE A 203 31.50 -4.87 -39.94
CA ILE A 203 31.86 -3.67 -40.71
C ILE A 203 33.37 -3.43 -40.61
N ASN A 204 33.94 -3.47 -39.41
CA ASN A 204 35.37 -3.26 -39.20
C ASN A 204 36.21 -4.29 -39.98
N GLN A 205 35.85 -5.58 -39.89
CA GLN A 205 36.52 -6.65 -40.66
C GLN A 205 36.42 -6.43 -42.17
N SER A 206 35.25 -5.99 -42.66
CA SER A 206 35.06 -5.72 -44.09
C SER A 206 35.89 -4.53 -44.58
N GLN A 207 36.05 -3.50 -43.74
CA GLN A 207 36.87 -2.33 -44.03
C GLN A 207 38.36 -2.68 -44.06
N GLU A 208 38.85 -3.48 -43.10
CA GLU A 208 40.23 -3.98 -43.11
C GLU A 208 40.53 -4.78 -44.38
N ARG A 209 39.61 -5.68 -44.77
CA ARG A 209 39.75 -6.46 -46.01
C ARG A 209 39.76 -5.57 -47.25
N LEU A 210 38.91 -4.55 -47.29
CA LEU A 210 38.89 -3.59 -48.40
C LEU A 210 40.20 -2.81 -48.49
N ASN A 211 40.75 -2.38 -47.36
CA ASN A 211 42.04 -1.68 -47.30
C ASN A 211 43.19 -2.56 -47.80
N LEU A 212 43.20 -3.85 -47.44
CA LEU A 212 44.17 -4.82 -47.95
C LEU A 212 44.08 -4.97 -49.47
N LEU A 213 42.86 -5.18 -50.00
CA LEU A 213 42.64 -5.29 -51.45
C LEU A 213 43.04 -4.02 -52.22
N LEU A 214 42.79 -2.83 -51.64
CA LEU A 214 43.25 -1.56 -52.20
C LEU A 214 44.78 -1.49 -52.25
N SER A 215 45.44 -1.87 -51.17
CA SER A 215 46.90 -1.90 -51.10
C SER A 215 47.52 -2.89 -52.10
N GLU A 216 46.95 -4.09 -52.21
CA GLU A 216 47.36 -5.10 -53.21
C GLU A 216 47.22 -4.55 -54.62
N LYS A 217 46.08 -3.93 -54.94
CA LYS A 217 45.85 -3.32 -56.25
C LYS A 217 46.82 -2.18 -56.57
N TYR A 218 47.10 -1.31 -55.60
CA TYR A 218 48.11 -0.24 -55.78
C TYR A 218 49.50 -0.81 -56.03
N GLN A 219 49.84 -1.93 -55.40
CA GLN A 219 51.12 -2.58 -55.61
C GLN A 219 51.21 -3.26 -56.98
N GLU A 220 50.16 -3.96 -57.42
CA GLU A 220 50.09 -4.51 -58.78
C GLU A 220 50.23 -3.40 -59.85
N GLU A 221 49.55 -2.27 -59.66
CA GLU A 221 49.62 -1.13 -60.59
C GLU A 221 51.03 -0.51 -60.61
N PHE A 222 51.71 -0.45 -59.47
CA PHE A 222 53.10 -0.02 -59.39
C PHE A 222 54.03 -0.98 -60.15
N GLU A 223 53.89 -2.29 -59.95
CA GLU A 223 54.70 -3.33 -60.63
C GLU A 223 54.48 -3.30 -62.16
N TYR A 224 53.24 -3.12 -62.63
CA TYR A 224 52.95 -2.95 -64.05
C TYR A 224 53.62 -1.70 -64.63
N ASN A 225 53.58 -0.58 -63.90
CA ASN A 225 54.22 0.66 -64.35
C ASN A 225 55.75 0.50 -64.43
N GLU A 226 56.37 -0.17 -63.45
CA GLU A 226 57.81 -0.47 -63.46
C GLU A 226 58.19 -1.32 -64.69
N GLN A 227 57.39 -2.34 -65.02
CA GLN A 227 57.61 -3.16 -66.23
C GLN A 227 57.46 -2.36 -67.53
N ILE A 228 56.49 -1.44 -67.59
CA ILE A 228 56.32 -0.56 -68.75
C ILE A 228 57.53 0.36 -68.91
N GLU A 229 58.00 0.97 -67.83
CA GLU A 229 59.20 1.82 -67.84
C GLU A 229 60.44 1.03 -68.29
N GLU A 230 60.61 -0.20 -67.81
CA GLU A 230 61.72 -1.06 -68.20
C GLU A 230 61.67 -1.44 -69.70
N LEU A 231 60.48 -1.70 -70.23
CA LEU A 231 60.27 -1.96 -71.66
C LEU A 231 60.53 -0.73 -72.53
N ILE A 232 60.08 0.46 -72.10
CA ILE A 232 60.37 1.73 -72.78
C ILE A 232 61.88 1.93 -72.86
N SER A 233 62.59 1.74 -71.74
CA SER A 233 64.05 1.89 -71.68
C SER A 233 64.78 0.92 -72.63
N LYS A 234 64.34 -0.34 -72.73
CA LYS A 234 64.87 -1.32 -73.69
C LYS A 234 64.61 -0.93 -75.14
N ILE A 235 63.43 -0.37 -75.45
CA ILE A 235 63.11 0.14 -76.79
C ILE A 235 64.05 1.28 -77.15
N ASP A 236 64.26 2.23 -76.23
CA ASP A 236 65.15 3.38 -76.46
C ASP A 236 66.59 2.93 -76.73
N GLU A 237 67.13 1.98 -75.96
CA GLU A 237 68.46 1.40 -76.19
C GLU A 237 68.59 0.73 -77.57
N LEU A 238 67.63 -0.10 -77.95
CA LEU A 238 67.61 -0.77 -79.26
C LEU A 238 67.53 0.23 -80.42
N THR A 239 66.75 1.29 -80.24
CA THR A 239 66.62 2.36 -81.23
C THR A 239 67.94 3.10 -81.40
N LEU A 240 68.67 3.34 -80.31
CA LEU A 240 70.00 3.94 -80.32
C LEU A 240 71.06 3.04 -81.00
N GLN A 241 70.95 1.72 -80.85
CA GLN A 241 71.81 0.75 -81.52
C GLN A 241 71.54 0.63 -83.03
N LEU A 242 70.29 0.76 -83.47
CA LEU A 242 69.90 0.77 -84.89
C LEU A 242 70.24 2.10 -85.60
N SER A 243 70.55 3.15 -84.84
CA SER A 243 70.88 4.49 -85.32
C SER A 243 72.38 4.73 -85.54
N ASN A 244 73.23 3.75 -85.19
CA ASN A 244 74.69 3.76 -85.35
C ASN A 244 75.14 2.68 -86.33
#